data_AF-A0A937W9B8-F1
#
_entry.id   AF-A0A937W9B8-F1
#
_cell.length_a   1.000
_cell.length_b   1.000
_cell.length_c   1.000
_cell.angle_alpha   90.00
_cell.angle_beta   90.00
_cell.angle_gamma   90.00
#
_symmetry.space_group_name_H-M   'P 1'
#
loop_
_entity.id
_entity.type
_entity.pdbx_description
1 polymer ?
#
loop_
_entity_poly.entity_id
_entity_poly.type
_entity_poly.pdbx_seq_one_letter_code
_entity_poly.pdbx_strand_id
1 'polypeptide(L)'
;MAKKKRKTKQEDEHNQFLTTKYDIVIEKGRELSEIYRQQEHRGDDWRIYNYYSRPDIQRAIFEYARGRKITVLRHFRALYPEIKAPADILYISLYHAERSNLWPSLHGQISRRLENGEHGCDFVIEIDYKQSWETCFRATRPIIEMFLDFGVHACVKFSGHRSAHVIIPAEIFPIDKRSQGVRSHLMQFVGSVVKHSEKLDRSFTSPAHFLRLAYSINEKTGLVSLPVRLEEFDNFFWQEAKLEEVKVIDDWWGMVPADAQERMSEFLKFALHLPAPRTARQAGQKQFTVKKKREAAKQFQQADVKPKIESQKKIVALQQMTQPLTDHQLYDSMLESAGEELKQYEDKLGQKNIMTAIEHLKQIAENQAIISLQEHALEHNVELNDLWLVWRWELCKHDLEYYAKFEIQKAMYDEAQNRRIQVGSDGPFVRFRSPQDIYWLAIFLHSHLGVNEHPAFYRSVANYDAQDRFMIDYDIVLETDGRGNHQKSVELMETVVKVLQELGVTFDLRFTGGVNLQAVIPSLTHTEKSPRPPLIQGGEADDEQQSVLVESIRERLAATMRELELVKSLKHDELILLTHSLNEFTGKPCVPVAM
;
A
#
# COMPACT_ATOMS: atom_id res chain seq x y z
N MET A 1 -40.47 -21.32 18.41
CA MET A 1 -40.46 -20.05 19.19
C MET A 1 -39.25 -19.91 20.14
N ALA A 2 -38.84 -20.94 20.89
CA ALA A 2 -37.72 -20.85 21.84
C ALA A 2 -36.35 -20.46 21.22
N LYS A 3 -36.00 -20.96 20.03
CA LYS A 3 -34.78 -20.56 19.30
C LYS A 3 -34.77 -19.08 18.91
N LYS A 4 -35.93 -18.54 18.49
CA LYS A 4 -36.09 -17.10 18.15
C LYS A 4 -35.92 -16.23 19.40
N LYS A 5 -36.56 -16.60 20.53
CA LYS A 5 -36.39 -15.91 21.82
C LYS A 5 -34.95 -15.93 22.33
N ARG A 6 -34.23 -17.06 22.22
CA ARG A 6 -32.80 -17.14 22.59
C ARG A 6 -31.92 -16.24 21.72
N LYS A 7 -32.16 -16.21 20.40
CA LYS A 7 -31.40 -15.36 19.47
C LYS A 7 -31.59 -13.87 19.80
N THR A 8 -32.83 -13.45 20.04
CA THR A 8 -33.14 -12.07 20.43
C THR A 8 -32.46 -11.69 21.75
N LYS A 9 -32.54 -12.55 22.78
CA LYS A 9 -31.88 -12.29 24.07
C LYS A 9 -30.35 -12.14 23.94
N GLN A 10 -29.70 -12.99 23.14
CA GLN A 10 -28.25 -12.89 22.90
C GLN A 10 -27.87 -11.63 22.11
N GLU A 11 -28.68 -11.23 21.14
CA GLU A 11 -28.49 -9.98 20.40
C GLU A 11 -28.65 -8.76 21.32
N ASP A 12 -29.64 -8.78 22.21
CA ASP A 12 -29.88 -7.70 23.20
C ASP A 12 -28.72 -7.57 24.20
N GLU A 13 -28.26 -8.69 24.77
CA GLU A 13 -27.11 -8.72 25.70
C GLU A 13 -25.82 -8.23 25.02
N HIS A 14 -25.59 -8.64 23.76
CA HIS A 14 -24.44 -8.18 22.98
C HIS A 14 -24.52 -6.67 22.70
N ASN A 15 -25.68 -6.16 22.31
CA ASN A 15 -25.88 -4.73 22.06
C ASN A 15 -25.71 -3.89 23.33
N GLN A 16 -26.17 -4.39 24.48
CA GLN A 16 -25.96 -3.74 25.77
C GLN A 16 -24.47 -3.65 26.11
N PHE A 17 -23.71 -4.73 25.93
CA PHE A 17 -22.26 -4.74 26.15
C PHE A 17 -21.53 -3.74 25.24
N LEU A 18 -21.89 -3.68 23.94
CA LEU A 18 -21.31 -2.71 23.01
C LEU A 18 -21.65 -1.26 23.39
N THR A 19 -22.85 -1.02 23.93
CA THR A 19 -23.28 0.30 24.38
C THR A 19 -22.47 0.77 25.58
N THR A 20 -22.27 -0.08 26.60
CA THR A 20 -21.42 0.25 27.75
C THR A 20 -19.99 0.57 27.32
N LYS A 21 -19.44 -0.20 26.37
CA LYS A 21 -18.11 0.07 25.82
C LYS A 21 -18.04 1.40 25.07
N TYR A 22 -19.09 1.75 24.31
CA TYR A 22 -19.19 3.03 23.62
C TYR A 22 -19.13 4.18 24.62
N ASP A 23 -19.94 4.14 25.67
CA ASP A 23 -20.05 5.25 26.63
C ASP A 23 -18.72 5.48 27.38
N ILE A 24 -18.00 4.42 27.75
CA ILE A 24 -16.64 4.51 28.34
C ILE A 24 -15.66 5.19 27.38
N VAL A 25 -15.71 4.84 26.09
CA VAL A 25 -14.83 5.44 25.06
C VAL A 25 -15.13 6.92 24.92
N ILE A 26 -16.40 7.31 24.91
CA ILE A 26 -16.81 8.72 24.82
C ILE A 26 -16.37 9.50 26.06
N GLU A 27 -16.59 8.97 27.25
CA GLU A 27 -16.17 9.61 28.50
C GLU A 27 -14.66 9.84 28.52
N LYS A 28 -13.87 8.80 28.23
CA LYS A 28 -12.40 8.91 28.22
C LYS A 28 -11.89 9.83 27.11
N GLY A 29 -12.48 9.76 25.92
CA GLY A 29 -12.16 10.67 24.82
C GLY A 29 -12.48 12.13 25.12
N ARG A 30 -13.53 12.40 25.91
CA ARG A 30 -13.88 13.75 26.38
C ARG A 30 -12.85 14.28 27.37
N GLU A 31 -12.39 13.45 28.31
CA GLU A 31 -11.29 13.82 29.22
C GLU A 31 -10.03 14.18 28.44
N LEU A 32 -9.62 13.34 27.48
CA LEU A 32 -8.48 13.61 26.61
C LEU A 32 -8.65 14.92 25.84
N SER A 33 -9.84 15.16 25.28
CA SER A 33 -10.12 16.42 24.57
C SER A 33 -9.94 17.66 25.46
N GLU A 34 -10.23 17.57 26.76
CA GLU A 34 -10.00 18.69 27.69
C GLU A 34 -8.51 18.91 27.94
N ILE A 35 -7.74 17.82 28.09
CA ILE A 35 -6.28 17.86 28.23
C ILE A 35 -5.64 18.51 27.01
N TYR A 36 -6.00 18.07 25.79
CA TYR A 36 -5.46 18.66 24.56
C TYR A 36 -5.85 20.12 24.37
N ARG A 37 -7.03 20.53 24.85
CA ARG A 37 -7.45 21.95 24.78
C ARG A 37 -6.59 22.87 25.64
N GLN A 38 -6.07 22.36 26.77
CA GLN A 38 -5.34 23.17 27.76
C GLN A 38 -3.83 23.23 27.51
N GLN A 39 -3.29 22.41 26.60
CA GLN A 39 -1.85 22.25 26.41
C GLN A 39 -1.42 22.74 25.02
N GLU A 40 -0.34 23.53 24.95
CA GLU A 40 0.34 23.87 23.70
C GLU A 40 1.17 22.66 23.23
N HIS A 41 0.48 21.67 22.67
CA HIS A 41 1.12 20.45 22.20
C HIS A 41 1.77 20.62 20.83
N ARG A 42 2.83 19.83 20.62
CA ARG A 42 3.44 19.56 19.32
C ARG A 42 3.40 18.05 19.07
N GLY A 43 3.22 17.63 17.82
CA GLY A 43 3.22 16.21 17.41
C GLY A 43 1.91 15.74 16.78
N ASP A 44 1.84 14.45 16.47
CA ASP A 44 0.74 13.85 15.70
C ASP A 44 -0.59 13.85 16.47
N ASP A 45 -0.58 13.63 17.78
CA ASP A 45 -1.77 13.70 18.62
C ASP A 45 -2.47 15.06 18.56
N TRP A 46 -1.69 16.14 18.52
CA TRP A 46 -2.20 17.49 18.34
C TRP A 46 -2.81 17.69 16.95
N ARG A 47 -2.21 17.10 15.91
CA ARG A 47 -2.76 17.13 14.55
C ARG A 47 -4.08 16.36 14.47
N ILE A 48 -4.18 15.20 15.13
CA ILE A 48 -5.42 14.42 15.26
C ILE A 48 -6.49 15.25 15.97
N TYR A 49 -6.16 15.86 17.10
CA TYR A 49 -7.06 16.74 17.86
C TYR A 49 -7.56 17.90 17.00
N ASN A 50 -6.65 18.65 16.38
CA ASN A 50 -7.02 19.79 15.54
C ASN A 50 -7.90 19.38 14.37
N TYR A 51 -7.59 18.26 13.71
CA TYR A 51 -8.37 17.80 12.58
C TYR A 51 -9.78 17.36 12.98
N TYR A 52 -9.90 16.45 13.95
CA TYR A 52 -11.21 15.91 14.34
C TYR A 52 -12.02 16.83 15.27
N SER A 53 -11.43 17.91 15.82
CA SER A 53 -12.18 18.93 16.58
C SER A 53 -12.95 19.91 15.68
N ARG A 54 -12.63 19.94 14.38
CA ARG A 54 -13.32 20.75 13.38
C ARG A 54 -14.81 20.35 13.25
N PRO A 55 -15.77 21.26 13.49
CA PRO A 55 -17.20 20.92 13.44
C PRO A 55 -17.71 20.48 12.07
N ASP A 56 -17.15 21.02 10.98
CA ASP A 56 -17.47 20.63 9.60
C ASP A 56 -17.05 19.17 9.33
N ILE A 57 -15.84 18.78 9.74
CA ILE A 57 -15.33 17.40 9.64
C ILE A 57 -16.18 16.43 10.47
N GLN A 58 -16.46 16.77 11.73
CA GLN A 58 -17.31 15.95 12.61
C GLN A 58 -18.68 15.68 11.99
N ARG A 59 -19.32 16.73 11.46
CA ARG A 59 -20.63 16.62 10.80
C ARG A 59 -20.53 15.75 9.55
N ALA A 60 -19.56 16.00 8.68
CA ALA A 60 -19.42 15.27 7.42
C ALA A 60 -19.19 13.76 7.65
N ILE A 61 -18.34 13.39 8.62
CA ILE A 61 -18.12 11.98 8.98
C ILE A 61 -19.39 11.39 9.58
N PHE A 62 -20.06 12.10 10.48
CA PHE A 62 -21.31 11.65 11.11
C PHE A 62 -22.42 11.36 10.09
N GLU A 63 -22.64 12.26 9.14
CA GLU A 63 -23.62 12.07 8.06
C GLU A 63 -23.29 10.84 7.21
N TYR A 64 -22.02 10.65 6.83
CA TYR A 64 -21.59 9.48 6.07
C TYR A 64 -21.70 8.16 6.86
N ALA A 65 -21.49 8.24 8.19
CA ALA A 65 -21.54 7.10 9.11
C ALA A 65 -22.95 6.65 9.48
N ARG A 66 -23.99 7.45 9.20
CA ARG A 66 -25.36 7.21 9.67
C ARG A 66 -25.84 5.80 9.32
N GLY A 67 -26.32 5.09 10.35
CA GLY A 67 -26.86 3.73 10.24
C GLY A 67 -25.84 2.63 9.97
N ARG A 68 -24.53 2.93 9.94
CA ARG A 68 -23.45 1.94 9.79
C ARG A 68 -22.94 1.47 11.14
N LYS A 69 -22.51 0.21 11.19
CA LYS A 69 -21.57 -0.24 12.21
C LYS A 69 -20.20 0.35 11.93
N ILE A 70 -19.52 0.78 12.99
CA ILE A 70 -18.26 1.50 12.90
C ILE A 70 -17.16 0.68 13.56
N THR A 71 -15.97 0.69 12.98
CA THR A 71 -14.75 0.22 13.62
C THR A 71 -13.67 1.28 13.52
N VAL A 72 -12.76 1.30 14.47
CA VAL A 72 -11.60 2.19 14.46
C VAL A 72 -10.36 1.33 14.30
N LEU A 73 -9.51 1.64 13.32
CA LEU A 73 -8.39 0.83 12.84
C LEU A 73 -8.85 -0.53 12.28
N ARG A 74 -8.42 -0.89 11.07
CA ARG A 74 -8.86 -2.11 10.36
C ARG A 74 -8.67 -3.41 11.17
N HIS A 75 -7.71 -3.45 12.09
CA HIS A 75 -7.37 -4.63 12.89
C HIS A 75 -7.91 -4.60 14.33
N PHE A 76 -8.44 -3.46 14.80
CA PHE A 76 -9.01 -3.38 16.14
C PHE A 76 -10.45 -3.89 16.12
N ARG A 77 -10.73 -4.86 16.99
CA ARG A 77 -12.07 -5.46 17.16
C ARG A 77 -13.06 -4.52 17.87
N ALA A 78 -12.80 -3.22 17.92
CA ALA A 78 -13.68 -2.25 18.54
C ALA A 78 -14.85 -1.93 17.58
N LEU A 79 -15.86 -2.80 17.61
CA LEU A 79 -17.09 -2.62 16.86
C LEU A 79 -18.04 -1.72 17.66
N TYR A 80 -18.41 -0.59 17.09
CA TYR A 80 -19.45 0.29 17.61
C TYR A 80 -20.73 0.11 16.78
N PRO A 81 -21.91 0.09 17.42
CA PRO A 81 -23.16 -0.11 16.70
C PRO A 81 -23.48 1.05 15.75
N GLU A 82 -23.24 2.28 16.20
CA GLU A 82 -23.39 3.53 15.45
C GLU A 82 -22.67 4.66 16.20
N ILE A 83 -22.45 5.80 15.52
CA ILE A 83 -22.02 7.05 16.16
C ILE A 83 -23.28 7.82 16.56
N LYS A 84 -23.36 8.29 17.81
CA LYS A 84 -24.56 8.93 18.37
C LYS A 84 -24.62 10.44 18.13
N ALA A 85 -23.47 11.13 18.13
CA ALA A 85 -23.37 12.56 17.87
C ALA A 85 -22.11 12.93 17.06
N PRO A 86 -22.09 14.07 16.32
CA PRO A 86 -20.89 14.52 15.61
C PRO A 86 -19.65 14.67 16.50
N ALA A 87 -19.82 15.20 17.72
CA ALA A 87 -18.71 15.38 18.67
C ALA A 87 -18.03 14.05 19.07
N ASP A 88 -18.76 12.94 18.99
CA ASP A 88 -18.22 11.62 19.33
C ASP A 88 -17.08 11.20 18.40
N ILE A 89 -17.01 11.75 17.18
CA ILE A 89 -15.90 11.52 16.24
C ILE A 89 -14.56 11.89 16.86
N LEU A 90 -14.48 13.06 17.50
CA LEU A 90 -13.26 13.50 18.19
C LEU A 90 -12.92 12.55 19.34
N TYR A 91 -13.91 12.26 20.19
CA TYR A 91 -13.69 11.47 21.41
C TYR A 91 -13.26 10.04 21.10
N ILE A 92 -13.91 9.40 20.13
CA ILE A 92 -13.53 8.08 19.65
C ILE A 92 -12.10 8.13 19.09
N SER A 93 -11.77 9.13 18.27
CA SER A 93 -10.45 9.22 17.62
C SER A 93 -9.32 9.41 18.64
N LEU A 94 -9.48 10.31 19.61
CA LEU A 94 -8.49 10.55 20.66
C LEU A 94 -8.27 9.30 21.55
N TYR A 95 -9.36 8.62 21.92
CA TYR A 95 -9.27 7.41 22.74
C TYR A 95 -8.41 6.31 22.09
N HIS A 96 -8.52 6.16 20.77
CA HIS A 96 -7.76 5.17 20.00
C HIS A 96 -6.34 5.64 19.66
N ALA A 97 -6.14 6.93 19.42
CA ALA A 97 -4.80 7.51 19.24
C ALA A 97 -3.91 7.25 20.46
N GLU A 98 -4.43 7.46 21.68
CA GLU A 98 -3.70 7.18 22.94
C GLU A 98 -3.26 5.70 23.08
N ARG A 99 -3.89 4.78 22.34
CA ARG A 99 -3.71 3.32 22.47
C ARG A 99 -3.00 2.69 21.28
N SER A 100 -2.62 3.47 20.29
CA SER A 100 -2.05 2.95 19.04
C SER A 100 -0.98 3.89 18.50
N ASN A 101 0.08 3.31 17.94
CA ASN A 101 1.07 4.07 17.18
C ASN A 101 0.61 4.35 15.74
N LEU A 102 -0.69 4.20 15.45
CA LEU A 102 -1.29 4.42 14.14
C LEU A 102 -2.32 5.54 14.22
N TRP A 103 -2.55 6.21 13.08
CA TRP A 103 -3.57 7.24 13.00
C TRP A 103 -4.97 6.63 13.20
N PRO A 104 -5.87 7.25 13.99
CA PRO A 104 -7.20 6.70 14.25
C PRO A 104 -8.08 6.77 13.00
N SER A 105 -8.13 5.66 12.26
CA SER A 105 -8.93 5.50 11.05
C SER A 105 -10.31 4.94 11.38
N LEU A 106 -11.36 5.69 11.06
CA LEU A 106 -12.75 5.31 11.20
C LEU A 106 -13.22 4.61 9.92
N HIS A 107 -13.74 3.40 10.07
CA HIS A 107 -14.32 2.64 8.97
C HIS A 107 -15.78 2.32 9.27
N GLY A 108 -16.63 2.44 8.26
CA GLY A 108 -18.04 2.05 8.32
C GLY A 108 -18.30 0.80 7.50
N GLN A 109 -19.18 -0.05 7.99
CA GLN A 109 -19.68 -1.17 7.21
C GLN A 109 -20.39 -0.66 5.94
N ILE A 110 -20.22 -1.33 4.80
CA ILE A 110 -20.86 -0.94 3.52
C ILE A 110 -22.38 -1.01 3.64
N SER A 111 -22.90 -2.01 4.35
CA SER A 111 -24.32 -2.05 4.67
C SER A 111 -24.69 -1.15 5.85
N ARG A 112 -25.88 -0.57 5.76
CA ARG A 112 -26.42 0.33 6.78
C ARG A 112 -27.93 0.31 6.86
N ARG A 113 -28.44 0.86 7.95
CA ARG A 113 -29.86 1.22 8.06
C ARG A 113 -30.10 2.56 7.38
N LEU A 114 -31.08 2.60 6.48
CA LEU A 114 -31.54 3.80 5.80
C LEU A 114 -32.51 4.58 6.71
N GLU A 115 -32.79 5.84 6.37
CA GLU A 115 -33.67 6.71 7.17
C GLU A 115 -35.11 6.18 7.26
N ASN A 116 -35.58 5.50 6.21
CA ASN A 116 -36.87 4.80 6.20
C ASN A 116 -36.87 3.51 7.05
N GLY A 117 -35.77 3.19 7.73
CA GLY A 117 -35.60 2.01 8.57
C GLY A 117 -35.22 0.73 7.82
N GLU A 118 -35.21 0.75 6.48
CA GLU A 118 -34.81 -0.39 5.65
C GLU A 118 -33.30 -0.64 5.71
N HIS A 119 -32.90 -1.84 5.30
CA HIS A 119 -31.48 -2.18 5.19
C HIS A 119 -30.98 -1.93 3.77
N GLY A 120 -30.02 -1.02 3.65
CA GLY A 120 -29.33 -0.70 2.41
C GLY A 120 -27.90 -1.22 2.42
N CYS A 121 -27.28 -1.26 1.25
CA CYS A 121 -25.85 -1.52 1.13
C CYS A 121 -25.34 -0.70 -0.04
N ASP A 122 -24.28 0.08 0.15
CA ASP A 122 -23.73 0.83 -0.98
C ASP A 122 -23.04 -0.14 -1.93
N PHE A 123 -22.86 0.24 -3.19
CA PHE A 123 -22.02 -0.51 -4.11
C PHE A 123 -20.70 0.23 -4.27
N VAL A 124 -19.62 -0.38 -3.79
CA VAL A 124 -18.30 0.23 -3.74
C VAL A 124 -17.39 -0.51 -4.71
N ILE A 125 -16.66 0.27 -5.51
CA ILE A 125 -15.68 -0.23 -6.46
C ILE A 125 -14.35 0.43 -6.12
N GLU A 126 -13.32 -0.41 -5.99
CA GLU A 126 -11.96 0.00 -5.76
C GLU A 126 -11.05 -0.75 -6.73
N ILE A 127 -10.15 -0.01 -7.38
CA ILE A 127 -9.01 -0.56 -8.09
C ILE A 127 -7.78 -0.33 -7.22
N ASP A 128 -7.15 -1.43 -6.79
CA ASP A 128 -5.98 -1.40 -5.91
C ASP A 128 -4.70 -1.71 -6.71
N TYR A 129 -4.14 -0.68 -7.35
CA TYR A 129 -2.75 -0.73 -7.78
C TYR A 129 -1.85 -0.36 -6.62
N LYS A 130 -0.98 -1.30 -6.25
CA LYS A 130 -0.02 -1.07 -5.18
C LYS A 130 1.00 0.01 -5.53
N GLN A 131 1.25 0.31 -6.81
CA GLN A 131 2.42 1.11 -7.19
C GLN A 131 2.21 2.63 -7.09
N SER A 132 1.05 3.17 -7.48
CA SER A 132 0.85 4.63 -7.59
C SER A 132 -0.61 5.03 -7.50
N TRP A 133 -0.88 6.17 -6.88
CA TRP A 133 -2.24 6.71 -6.78
C TRP A 133 -2.73 7.23 -8.14
N GLU A 134 -1.86 7.85 -8.93
CA GLU A 134 -2.15 8.30 -10.31
C GLU A 134 -2.62 7.13 -11.17
N THR A 135 -1.95 5.98 -11.03
CA THR A 135 -2.33 4.76 -11.76
C THR A 135 -3.70 4.25 -11.31
N CYS A 136 -4.00 4.28 -10.01
CA CYS A 136 -5.34 3.95 -9.50
C CYS A 136 -6.40 4.91 -10.05
N PHE A 137 -6.18 6.21 -10.01
CA PHE A 137 -7.14 7.22 -10.50
C PHE A 137 -7.40 7.05 -12.01
N ARG A 138 -6.32 6.97 -12.80
CA ARG A 138 -6.40 6.73 -14.25
C ARG A 138 -7.14 5.42 -14.58
N ALA A 139 -6.90 4.36 -13.82
CA ALA A 139 -7.60 3.09 -14.02
C ALA A 139 -9.07 3.13 -13.58
N THR A 140 -9.41 3.96 -12.61
CA THR A 140 -10.78 4.17 -12.12
C THR A 140 -11.60 5.04 -13.06
N ARG A 141 -10.96 5.93 -13.84
CA ARG A 141 -11.64 6.86 -14.76
C ARG A 141 -12.67 6.20 -15.70
N PRO A 142 -12.37 5.09 -16.41
CA PRO A 142 -13.36 4.43 -17.26
C PRO A 142 -14.61 3.91 -16.51
N ILE A 143 -14.48 3.60 -15.22
CA ILE A 143 -15.61 3.17 -14.38
C ILE A 143 -16.53 4.35 -14.10
N ILE A 144 -15.94 5.51 -13.75
CA ILE A 144 -16.69 6.75 -13.52
C ILE A 144 -17.43 7.16 -14.79
N GLU A 145 -16.73 7.19 -15.93
CA GLU A 145 -17.32 7.53 -17.24
C GLU A 145 -18.47 6.59 -17.61
N MET A 146 -18.33 5.29 -17.35
CA MET A 146 -19.40 4.32 -17.56
C MET A 146 -20.65 4.69 -16.76
N PHE A 147 -20.54 5.00 -15.46
CA PHE A 147 -21.72 5.38 -14.68
C PHE A 147 -22.32 6.71 -15.15
N LEU A 148 -21.48 7.70 -15.46
CA LEU A 148 -21.92 8.99 -15.99
C LEU A 148 -22.66 8.86 -17.32
N ASP A 149 -22.20 8.00 -18.23
CA ASP A 149 -22.84 7.76 -19.52
C ASP A 149 -24.27 7.17 -19.38
N PHE A 150 -24.52 6.43 -18.29
CA PHE A 150 -25.86 5.94 -17.93
C PHE A 150 -26.63 6.88 -17.00
N GLY A 151 -26.07 8.06 -16.67
CA GLY A 151 -26.61 9.00 -15.70
C GLY A 151 -26.69 8.43 -14.27
N VAL A 152 -26.00 7.33 -13.97
CA VAL A 152 -26.00 6.76 -12.63
C VAL A 152 -25.23 7.69 -11.70
N HIS A 153 -25.88 8.11 -10.62
CA HIS A 153 -25.25 8.96 -9.61
C HIS A 153 -24.16 8.16 -8.86
N ALA A 154 -22.93 8.67 -8.88
CA ALA A 154 -21.78 8.07 -8.25
C ALA A 154 -21.00 9.13 -7.46
N CYS A 155 -20.62 8.78 -6.22
CA CYS A 155 -19.72 9.57 -5.39
C CYS A 155 -18.30 9.00 -5.53
N VAL A 156 -17.28 9.87 -5.58
CA VAL A 156 -15.88 9.45 -5.64
C VAL A 156 -15.10 10.04 -4.48
N LYS A 157 -14.19 9.25 -3.92
CA LYS A 157 -13.23 9.73 -2.91
C LYS A 157 -11.87 9.07 -3.05
N PHE A 158 -10.83 9.81 -2.72
CA PHE A 158 -9.53 9.24 -2.42
C PHE A 158 -9.61 8.38 -1.16
N SER A 159 -8.95 7.23 -1.16
CA SER A 159 -8.95 6.34 0.01
C SER A 159 -8.12 6.90 1.18
N GLY A 160 -7.25 7.88 0.94
CA GLY A 160 -6.21 8.28 1.88
C GLY A 160 -4.95 7.41 1.77
N HIS A 161 -4.91 6.45 0.84
CA HIS A 161 -3.72 5.67 0.52
C HIS A 161 -3.29 5.88 -0.93
N ARG A 162 -3.83 5.09 -1.85
CA ARG A 162 -3.45 5.10 -3.28
C ARG A 162 -4.70 5.10 -4.17
N SER A 163 -5.70 4.33 -3.79
CA SER A 163 -6.90 4.12 -4.60
C SER A 163 -7.93 5.25 -4.56
N ALA A 164 -8.73 5.34 -5.62
CA ALA A 164 -10.02 6.02 -5.61
C ALA A 164 -11.12 4.98 -5.34
N HIS A 165 -12.10 5.34 -4.52
CA HIS A 165 -13.32 4.57 -4.34
C HIS A 165 -14.46 5.21 -5.12
N VAL A 166 -15.11 4.45 -5.98
CA VAL A 166 -16.37 4.82 -6.62
C VAL A 166 -17.50 4.20 -5.81
N ILE A 167 -18.39 5.03 -5.28
CA ILE A 167 -19.44 4.64 -4.36
C ILE A 167 -20.78 4.98 -4.97
N ILE A 168 -21.65 3.98 -5.06
CA ILE A 168 -23.03 4.14 -5.50
C ILE A 168 -23.93 3.98 -4.26
N PRO A 169 -24.61 5.04 -3.81
CA PRO A 169 -25.41 5.00 -2.58
C PRO A 169 -26.54 3.97 -2.65
N ALA A 170 -26.80 3.29 -1.54
CA ALA A 170 -27.85 2.27 -1.43
C ALA A 170 -29.26 2.78 -1.83
N GLU A 171 -29.54 4.07 -1.59
CA GLU A 171 -30.82 4.71 -1.86
C GLU A 171 -31.20 4.64 -3.33
N ILE A 172 -30.22 4.67 -4.23
CA ILE A 172 -30.48 4.69 -5.67
C ILE A 172 -30.84 3.32 -6.23
N PHE A 173 -30.63 2.25 -5.47
CA PHE A 173 -31.06 0.92 -5.88
C PHE A 173 -32.57 0.75 -5.67
N PRO A 174 -33.28 0.12 -6.63
CA PRO A 174 -34.66 -0.32 -6.43
C PRO A 174 -34.79 -1.14 -5.14
N ILE A 175 -35.90 -0.99 -4.43
CA ILE A 175 -36.09 -1.60 -3.10
C ILE A 175 -35.82 -3.12 -3.14
N ASP A 176 -36.31 -3.83 -4.16
CA ASP A 176 -36.10 -5.27 -4.34
C ASP A 176 -34.64 -5.65 -4.71
N LYS A 177 -33.83 -4.67 -5.14
CA LYS A 177 -32.43 -4.81 -5.55
C LYS A 177 -31.43 -4.27 -4.54
N ARG A 178 -31.88 -3.72 -3.40
CA ARG A 178 -31.00 -3.24 -2.32
C ARG A 178 -30.21 -4.37 -1.64
N SER A 179 -30.58 -5.63 -1.83
CA SER A 179 -29.91 -6.81 -1.24
C SER A 179 -28.59 -7.19 -1.94
N GLN A 180 -27.78 -8.05 -1.29
CA GLN A 180 -26.40 -8.38 -1.69
C GLN A 180 -26.26 -8.93 -3.13
N GLY A 181 -27.23 -9.71 -3.62
CA GLY A 181 -27.07 -10.51 -4.86
C GLY A 181 -26.79 -9.69 -6.12
N VAL A 182 -27.29 -8.45 -6.21
CA VAL A 182 -27.08 -7.59 -7.37
C VAL A 182 -25.64 -7.08 -7.45
N ARG A 183 -24.96 -6.88 -6.32
CA ARG A 183 -23.60 -6.32 -6.27
C ARG A 183 -22.55 -7.26 -6.86
N SER A 184 -22.68 -8.56 -6.63
CA SER A 184 -21.77 -9.53 -7.24
C SER A 184 -21.86 -9.53 -8.77
N HIS A 185 -23.09 -9.43 -9.30
CA HIS A 185 -23.31 -9.32 -10.76
C HIS A 185 -22.78 -8.00 -11.30
N LEU A 186 -23.03 -6.88 -10.61
CA LEU A 186 -22.48 -5.59 -10.98
C LEU A 186 -20.95 -5.56 -10.95
N MET A 187 -20.32 -6.14 -9.93
CA MET A 187 -18.87 -6.22 -9.84
C MET A 187 -18.29 -7.07 -10.98
N GLN A 188 -18.96 -8.16 -11.35
CA GLN A 188 -18.58 -8.96 -12.53
C GLN A 188 -18.74 -8.16 -13.83
N PHE A 189 -19.83 -7.40 -13.97
CA PHE A 189 -20.05 -6.52 -15.12
C PHE A 189 -18.97 -5.43 -15.20
N VAL A 190 -18.66 -4.74 -14.11
CA VAL A 190 -17.56 -3.77 -14.02
C VAL A 190 -16.24 -4.43 -14.43
N GLY A 191 -15.94 -5.63 -13.92
CA GLY A 191 -14.77 -6.40 -14.34
C GLY A 191 -14.73 -6.74 -15.83
N SER A 192 -15.86 -6.82 -16.52
CA SER A 192 -15.90 -7.02 -17.98
C SER A 192 -15.63 -5.75 -18.79
N VAL A 193 -15.70 -4.58 -18.15
CA VAL A 193 -15.46 -3.27 -18.76
C VAL A 193 -14.03 -2.78 -18.48
N VAL A 194 -13.50 -3.12 -17.31
CA VAL A 194 -12.16 -2.70 -16.87
C VAL A 194 -11.10 -3.65 -17.44
N LYS A 195 -10.06 -3.09 -18.08
CA LYS A 195 -8.95 -3.85 -18.69
C LYS A 195 -8.22 -4.74 -17.67
N HIS A 196 -8.12 -4.29 -16.43
CA HIS A 196 -7.38 -4.93 -15.34
C HIS A 196 -8.30 -5.41 -14.23
N SER A 197 -9.27 -6.25 -14.59
CA SER A 197 -10.28 -6.78 -13.67
C SER A 197 -9.71 -7.55 -12.47
N GLU A 198 -8.46 -8.02 -12.57
CA GLU A 198 -7.70 -8.66 -11.49
C GLU A 198 -7.29 -7.71 -10.37
N LYS A 199 -7.32 -6.39 -10.62
CA LYS A 199 -7.02 -5.34 -9.63
C LYS A 199 -8.27 -4.80 -8.93
N LEU A 200 -9.46 -5.25 -9.32
CA LEU A 200 -10.69 -4.88 -8.64
C LEU A 200 -10.77 -5.58 -7.28
N ASP A 201 -10.92 -4.81 -6.20
CA ASP A 201 -11.16 -5.39 -4.89
C ASP A 201 -12.61 -5.91 -4.80
N ARG A 202 -12.74 -7.23 -4.87
CA ARG A 202 -14.03 -7.92 -4.77
C ARG A 202 -14.53 -8.05 -3.34
N SER A 203 -13.73 -7.69 -2.33
CA SER A 203 -14.12 -7.75 -0.92
C SER A 203 -15.32 -6.85 -0.61
N PHE A 204 -15.48 -5.74 -1.35
CA PHE A 204 -16.62 -4.82 -1.27
C PHE A 204 -17.96 -5.40 -1.77
N THR A 205 -17.96 -6.62 -2.36
CA THR A 205 -19.22 -7.34 -2.63
C THR A 205 -19.86 -7.89 -1.36
N SER A 206 -19.11 -7.96 -0.25
CA SER A 206 -19.63 -8.35 1.05
C SER A 206 -20.25 -7.14 1.76
N PRO A 207 -21.54 -7.20 2.16
CA PRO A 207 -22.17 -6.12 2.92
C PRO A 207 -21.53 -5.93 4.31
N ALA A 208 -20.83 -6.95 4.80
CA ALA A 208 -20.10 -6.92 6.08
C ALA A 208 -18.69 -6.33 5.96
N HIS A 209 -18.23 -6.00 4.76
CA HIS A 209 -16.92 -5.37 4.60
C HIS A 209 -16.96 -3.94 5.14
N PHE A 210 -15.81 -3.46 5.62
CA PHE A 210 -15.63 -2.13 6.18
C PHE A 210 -14.88 -1.25 5.18
N LEU A 211 -15.44 -0.09 4.90
CA LEU A 211 -14.86 0.94 4.07
C LEU A 211 -14.44 2.11 4.97
N ARG A 212 -13.23 2.66 4.76
CA ARG A 212 -12.81 3.88 5.46
C ARG A 212 -13.84 4.99 5.20
N LEU A 213 -14.30 5.67 6.25
CA LEU A 213 -15.27 6.74 6.10
C LEU A 213 -14.67 7.90 5.28
N ALA A 214 -15.52 8.63 4.55
CA ALA A 214 -15.11 9.92 3.98
C ALA A 214 -14.65 10.85 5.11
N TYR A 215 -13.61 11.64 4.85
CA TYR A 215 -12.92 12.51 5.80
C TYR A 215 -12.25 11.80 6.99
N SER A 216 -12.13 10.47 6.99
CA SER A 216 -11.34 9.79 8.01
C SER A 216 -9.88 9.68 7.63
N ILE A 217 -8.98 9.88 8.61
CA ILE A 217 -7.53 9.71 8.46
C ILE A 217 -7.19 8.25 8.16
N ASN A 218 -6.24 8.00 7.27
CA ASN A 218 -5.67 6.69 7.00
C ASN A 218 -4.66 6.29 8.07
N GLU A 219 -4.80 5.07 8.59
CA GLU A 219 -4.02 4.55 9.71
C GLU A 219 -2.50 4.49 9.47
N LYS A 220 -2.06 4.43 8.21
CA LYS A 220 -0.64 4.31 7.84
C LYS A 220 -0.03 5.62 7.33
N THR A 221 -0.77 6.36 6.51
CA THR A 221 -0.20 7.51 5.79
C THR A 221 -0.47 8.85 6.48
N GLY A 222 -1.43 8.91 7.41
CA GLY A 222 -1.90 10.17 7.99
C GLY A 222 -2.70 11.05 7.01
N LEU A 223 -2.90 10.60 5.77
CA LEU A 223 -3.71 11.31 4.78
C LEU A 223 -5.20 11.02 4.98
N VAL A 224 -6.04 11.96 4.60
CA VAL A 224 -7.49 11.86 4.72
C VAL A 224 -8.09 11.09 3.55
N SER A 225 -9.09 10.27 3.82
CA SER A 225 -9.96 9.72 2.78
C SER A 225 -10.88 10.80 2.22
N LEU A 226 -10.37 11.59 1.28
CA LEU A 226 -10.95 12.84 0.84
C LEU A 226 -11.95 12.64 -0.32
N PRO A 227 -13.23 13.05 -0.18
CA PRO A 227 -14.14 13.25 -1.29
C PRO A 227 -13.55 14.08 -2.44
N VAL A 228 -13.86 13.72 -3.67
CA VAL A 228 -13.38 14.40 -4.88
C VAL A 228 -14.57 14.68 -5.79
N ARG A 229 -14.75 15.93 -6.26
CA ARG A 229 -15.78 16.24 -7.25
C ARG A 229 -15.43 15.57 -8.58
N LEU A 230 -16.43 15.13 -9.34
CA LEU A 230 -16.18 14.40 -10.59
C LEU A 230 -15.46 15.28 -11.63
N GLU A 231 -15.69 16.58 -11.60
CA GLU A 231 -15.06 17.58 -12.47
C GLU A 231 -13.58 17.82 -12.10
N GLU A 232 -13.21 17.54 -10.86
CA GLU A 232 -11.87 17.71 -10.30
C GLU A 232 -11.07 16.40 -10.32
N PHE A 233 -11.70 15.27 -10.66
CA PHE A 233 -11.11 13.94 -10.53
C PHE A 233 -9.76 13.77 -11.24
N ASP A 234 -9.61 14.34 -12.44
CA ASP A 234 -8.37 14.24 -13.23
C ASP A 234 -7.28 15.20 -12.74
N ASN A 235 -7.64 16.19 -11.92
CA ASN A 235 -6.74 17.21 -11.37
C ASN A 235 -6.47 17.00 -9.87
N PHE A 236 -7.02 15.95 -9.27
CA PHE A 236 -6.81 15.65 -7.86
C PHE A 236 -5.34 15.33 -7.58
N PHE A 237 -4.79 15.87 -6.49
CA PHE A 237 -3.47 15.54 -5.98
C PHE A 237 -3.53 15.10 -4.52
N TRP A 238 -2.73 14.10 -4.15
CA TRP A 238 -2.76 13.52 -2.80
C TRP A 238 -2.44 14.53 -1.69
N GLN A 239 -1.71 15.61 -1.99
CA GLN A 239 -1.39 16.68 -1.03
C GLN A 239 -2.64 17.39 -0.52
N GLU A 240 -3.72 17.45 -1.31
CA GLU A 240 -5.01 18.02 -0.89
C GLU A 240 -5.63 17.21 0.27
N ALA A 241 -5.21 15.95 0.44
CA ALA A 241 -5.65 15.09 1.53
C ALA A 241 -4.83 15.21 2.82
N LYS A 242 -3.90 16.17 2.91
CA LYS A 242 -3.25 16.51 4.19
C LYS A 242 -4.26 17.14 5.16
N LEU A 243 -4.12 16.87 6.46
CA LEU A 243 -5.09 17.29 7.49
C LEU A 243 -5.41 18.79 7.44
N GLU A 244 -4.38 19.60 7.22
CA GLU A 244 -4.43 21.05 7.10
C GLU A 244 -5.09 21.57 5.81
N GLU A 245 -5.06 20.81 4.72
CA GLU A 245 -5.58 21.21 3.41
C GLU A 245 -7.04 20.80 3.17
N VAL A 246 -7.56 19.86 3.97
CA VAL A 246 -8.89 19.30 3.74
C VAL A 246 -9.99 20.35 3.88
N LYS A 247 -10.78 20.47 2.81
CA LYS A 247 -12.04 21.22 2.75
C LYS A 247 -13.21 20.25 2.66
N VAL A 248 -14.26 20.52 3.43
CA VAL A 248 -15.50 19.75 3.33
C VAL A 248 -16.24 20.16 2.07
N ILE A 249 -16.55 19.16 1.25
CA ILE A 249 -17.43 19.29 0.09
C ILE A 249 -18.85 19.11 0.60
N ASP A 250 -19.52 20.22 0.88
CA ASP A 250 -20.97 20.25 1.04
C ASP A 250 -21.60 19.61 -0.20
N ASP A 251 -22.69 18.86 -0.03
CA ASP A 251 -23.42 18.10 -1.08
C ASP A 251 -22.80 16.79 -1.60
N TRP A 252 -21.55 16.46 -1.26
CA TRP A 252 -20.92 15.23 -1.80
C TRP A 252 -21.66 13.94 -1.41
N TRP A 253 -22.27 13.92 -0.21
CA TRP A 253 -23.04 12.78 0.29
C TRP A 253 -24.47 13.19 0.68
N GLY A 254 -25.42 12.28 0.48
CA GLY A 254 -26.83 12.45 0.88
C GLY A 254 -27.72 13.13 -0.17
N MET A 255 -27.14 13.84 -1.14
CA MET A 255 -27.89 14.43 -2.26
C MET A 255 -28.09 13.42 -3.39
N VAL A 256 -29.12 12.58 -3.25
CA VAL A 256 -29.55 11.66 -4.30
C VAL A 256 -30.59 12.36 -5.19
N PRO A 257 -30.33 12.50 -6.51
CA PRO A 257 -31.33 13.05 -7.43
C PRO A 257 -32.63 12.25 -7.41
N ALA A 258 -33.77 12.93 -7.55
CA ALA A 258 -35.10 12.29 -7.45
C ALA A 258 -35.32 11.16 -8.47
N ASP A 259 -34.70 11.25 -9.64
CA ASP A 259 -34.75 10.29 -10.73
C ASP A 259 -33.59 9.27 -10.73
N ALA A 260 -32.71 9.29 -9.71
CA ALA A 260 -31.55 8.40 -9.64
C ALA A 260 -31.94 6.91 -9.61
N GLN A 261 -33.07 6.57 -8.97
CA GLN A 261 -33.56 5.20 -8.91
C GLN A 261 -34.05 4.67 -10.27
N GLU A 262 -34.65 5.54 -11.09
CA GLU A 262 -35.07 5.20 -12.46
C GLU A 262 -33.85 4.90 -13.34
N ARG A 263 -32.87 5.81 -13.36
CA ARG A 263 -31.61 5.63 -14.12
C ARG A 263 -30.83 4.39 -13.67
N MET A 264 -30.75 4.13 -12.36
CA MET A 264 -30.15 2.90 -11.84
C MET A 264 -30.94 1.66 -12.30
N SER A 265 -32.28 1.72 -12.35
CA SER A 265 -33.09 0.60 -12.84
C SER A 265 -32.80 0.28 -14.31
N GLU A 266 -32.62 1.30 -15.14
CA GLU A 266 -32.25 1.14 -16.55
C GLU A 266 -30.84 0.55 -16.69
N PHE A 267 -29.88 1.08 -15.93
CA PHE A 267 -28.53 0.53 -15.88
C PHE A 267 -28.51 -0.93 -15.44
N LEU A 268 -29.28 -1.31 -14.41
CA LEU A 268 -29.40 -2.69 -13.96
C LEU A 268 -29.98 -3.60 -15.05
N LYS A 269 -31.01 -3.16 -15.78
CA LYS A 269 -31.53 -3.90 -16.94
C LYS A 269 -30.41 -4.13 -17.95
N PHE A 270 -29.66 -3.08 -18.30
CA PHE A 270 -28.53 -3.22 -19.22
C PHE A 270 -27.45 -4.20 -18.71
N ALA A 271 -26.95 -3.98 -17.49
CA ALA A 271 -25.85 -4.75 -16.91
C ALA A 271 -26.19 -6.24 -16.68
N LEU A 272 -27.44 -6.54 -16.30
CA LEU A 272 -27.88 -7.91 -16.01
C LEU A 272 -28.28 -8.71 -17.26
N HIS A 273 -28.60 -8.06 -18.38
CA HIS A 273 -28.94 -8.75 -19.64
C HIS A 273 -27.73 -9.07 -20.51
N LEU A 274 -26.53 -8.60 -20.15
CA LEU A 274 -25.33 -8.99 -20.85
C LEU A 274 -25.04 -10.48 -20.55
N PRO A 275 -24.88 -11.33 -21.58
CA PRO A 275 -24.53 -12.73 -21.36
C PRO A 275 -23.24 -12.77 -20.56
N ALA A 276 -23.24 -13.50 -19.43
CA ALA A 276 -22.07 -13.64 -18.58
C ALA A 276 -20.85 -13.95 -19.46
N PRO A 277 -19.73 -13.21 -19.32
CA PRO A 277 -18.56 -13.42 -20.16
C PRO A 277 -18.17 -14.89 -20.05
N ARG A 278 -18.25 -15.62 -21.17
CA ARG A 278 -17.82 -17.02 -21.23
C ARG A 278 -16.39 -17.04 -20.71
N THR A 279 -16.15 -17.81 -19.65
CA THR A 279 -14.83 -17.93 -19.05
C THR A 279 -13.82 -18.27 -20.15
N ALA A 280 -12.68 -17.58 -20.16
CA ALA A 280 -11.67 -17.66 -21.22
C ALA A 280 -11.18 -19.09 -21.53
N ARG A 281 -11.48 -20.07 -20.65
CA ARG A 281 -11.25 -21.50 -20.88
C ARG A 281 -12.08 -22.12 -22.03
N GLN A 282 -13.12 -21.45 -22.53
CA GLN A 282 -13.97 -21.97 -23.63
C GLN A 282 -13.92 -21.14 -24.93
N ALA A 283 -13.19 -20.01 -24.96
CA ALA A 283 -13.19 -19.11 -26.11
C ALA A 283 -11.79 -18.96 -26.68
N GLY A 284 -11.35 -19.97 -27.42
CA GLY A 284 -10.34 -19.76 -28.47
C GLY A 284 -10.83 -18.64 -29.40
N GLN A 285 -10.12 -17.52 -29.37
CA GLN A 285 -10.11 -16.44 -30.36
C GLN A 285 -11.44 -16.14 -31.09
N LYS A 286 -12.35 -15.41 -30.44
CA LYS A 286 -13.10 -14.34 -31.12
C LYS A 286 -13.24 -13.16 -30.17
N GLN A 287 -12.42 -12.13 -30.40
CA GLN A 287 -12.63 -10.81 -29.82
C GLN A 287 -14.05 -10.35 -30.16
N PHE A 288 -14.92 -10.25 -29.16
CA PHE A 288 -16.19 -9.55 -29.30
C PHE A 288 -15.87 -8.07 -29.56
N THR A 289 -16.11 -7.61 -30.78
CA THR A 289 -15.72 -6.28 -31.23
C THR A 289 -16.57 -5.20 -30.52
N VAL A 290 -15.86 -4.19 -30.01
CA VAL A 290 -16.36 -2.95 -29.37
C VAL A 290 -17.49 -2.26 -30.15
N LYS A 291 -17.65 -2.57 -31.45
CA LYS A 291 -18.67 -2.03 -32.35
C LYS A 291 -20.11 -2.31 -31.90
N LYS A 292 -20.42 -3.51 -31.38
CA LYS A 292 -21.79 -3.84 -30.91
C LYS A 292 -22.17 -3.13 -29.60
N LYS A 293 -21.20 -2.87 -28.70
CA LYS A 293 -21.42 -2.04 -27.51
C LYS A 293 -21.68 -0.58 -27.90
N ARG A 294 -20.98 -0.06 -28.92
CA ARG A 294 -21.20 1.28 -29.47
C ARG A 294 -22.58 1.48 -30.10
N GLU A 295 -23.15 0.44 -30.73
CA GLU A 295 -24.50 0.52 -31.32
C GLU A 295 -25.59 0.52 -30.25
N ALA A 296 -25.45 -0.30 -29.19
CA ALA A 296 -26.36 -0.29 -28.05
C ALA A 296 -26.31 1.04 -27.27
N ALA A 297 -25.12 1.62 -27.07
CA ALA A 297 -24.94 2.94 -26.45
C ALA A 297 -25.49 4.09 -27.33
N LYS A 298 -25.37 3.98 -28.66
CA LYS A 298 -25.96 4.96 -29.61
C LYS A 298 -27.49 4.94 -29.62
N GLN A 299 -28.11 3.77 -29.44
CA GLN A 299 -29.56 3.68 -29.27
C GLN A 299 -30.03 4.32 -27.95
N PHE A 300 -29.20 4.29 -26.91
CA PHE A 300 -29.46 4.96 -25.64
C PHE A 300 -29.31 6.51 -25.74
N GLN A 301 -28.35 6.99 -26.53
CA GLN A 301 -28.12 8.43 -26.77
C GLN A 301 -29.17 9.13 -27.66
N GLN A 302 -30.07 8.39 -28.30
CA GLN A 302 -31.20 8.98 -29.03
C GLN A 302 -32.35 9.43 -28.10
N ALA A 303 -32.27 9.12 -26.80
CA ALA A 303 -33.07 9.76 -25.76
C ALA A 303 -32.37 11.04 -25.27
N ASP A 304 -32.76 12.17 -25.87
CA ASP A 304 -32.60 13.59 -25.46
C ASP A 304 -31.53 14.02 -24.42
N VAL A 305 -30.29 13.53 -24.53
CA VAL A 305 -29.14 14.14 -23.85
C VAL A 305 -27.98 14.23 -24.85
N LYS A 306 -27.71 15.43 -25.37
CA LYS A 306 -26.57 15.71 -26.27
C LYS A 306 -25.25 15.77 -25.47
N PRO A 307 -24.28 14.86 -25.64
CA PRO A 307 -22.93 15.06 -25.16
C PRO A 307 -22.09 15.77 -26.24
N LYS A 308 -21.21 16.69 -25.82
CA LYS A 308 -20.28 17.40 -26.71
C LYS A 308 -19.30 16.42 -27.38
N ILE A 309 -19.28 16.42 -28.71
CA ILE A 309 -18.44 15.60 -29.62
C ILE A 309 -16.91 15.76 -29.36
N GLU A 310 -16.50 16.77 -28.60
CA GLU A 310 -15.11 17.15 -28.36
C GLU A 310 -14.40 16.26 -27.32
N SER A 311 -15.12 15.73 -26.33
CA SER A 311 -14.58 14.80 -25.34
C SER A 311 -14.24 13.43 -25.96
N GLN A 312 -14.99 12.99 -26.96
CA GLN A 312 -14.74 11.71 -27.65
C GLN A 312 -13.47 11.72 -28.51
N LYS A 313 -13.08 12.88 -29.08
CA LYS A 313 -11.81 13.00 -29.83
C LYS A 313 -10.60 12.93 -28.90
N LYS A 314 -10.70 13.50 -27.68
CA LYS A 314 -9.65 13.38 -26.64
C LYS A 314 -9.46 11.93 -26.18
N ILE A 315 -10.53 11.17 -25.99
CA ILE A 315 -10.47 9.77 -25.53
C ILE A 315 -9.75 8.85 -26.54
N VAL A 316 -10.00 9.02 -27.83
CA VAL A 316 -9.33 8.21 -28.88
C VAL A 316 -7.84 8.56 -28.99
N ALA A 317 -7.47 9.82 -28.80
CA ALA A 317 -6.06 10.24 -28.74
C ALA A 317 -5.34 9.67 -27.50
N LEU A 318 -5.97 9.71 -26.31
CA LEU A 318 -5.43 9.14 -25.06
C LEU A 318 -5.29 7.60 -25.11
N GLN A 319 -6.20 6.91 -25.79
CA GLN A 319 -6.14 5.45 -25.97
C GLN A 319 -5.06 5.01 -26.96
N GLN A 320 -4.69 5.87 -27.92
CA GLN A 320 -3.58 5.60 -28.84
C GLN A 320 -2.19 5.89 -28.22
N MET A 321 -2.14 6.68 -27.14
CA MET A 321 -0.90 7.00 -26.40
C MET A 321 -0.54 6.01 -25.27
N THR A 322 -1.30 4.94 -25.07
CA THR A 322 -1.14 4.04 -23.89
C THR A 322 -0.98 2.56 -24.26
N GLN A 323 -0.04 2.26 -25.15
CA GLN A 323 0.57 0.92 -25.08
C GLN A 323 1.42 0.85 -23.81
N PRO A 324 1.28 -0.21 -22.97
CA PRO A 324 2.19 -0.39 -21.85
C PRO A 324 3.61 -0.46 -22.40
N LEU A 325 4.49 0.38 -21.86
CA LEU A 325 5.91 0.35 -22.21
C LEU A 325 6.44 -1.07 -21.96
N THR A 326 7.25 -1.59 -22.88
CA THR A 326 8.03 -2.79 -22.58
C THR A 326 9.02 -2.48 -21.46
N ASP A 327 9.51 -3.51 -20.75
CA ASP A 327 10.51 -3.32 -19.69
C ASP A 327 11.74 -2.53 -20.19
N HIS A 328 12.11 -2.71 -21.47
CA HIS A 328 13.16 -1.91 -22.12
C HIS A 328 12.80 -0.44 -22.27
N GLN A 329 11.60 -0.13 -22.76
CA GLN A 329 11.15 1.25 -22.93
C GLN A 329 10.97 1.97 -21.58
N LEU A 330 10.50 1.24 -20.57
CA LEU A 330 10.40 1.76 -19.21
C LEU A 330 11.78 2.09 -18.65
N TYR A 331 12.74 1.18 -18.83
CA TYR A 331 14.13 1.40 -18.43
C TYR A 331 14.76 2.63 -19.11
N ASP A 332 14.57 2.75 -20.43
CA ASP A 332 15.11 3.89 -21.20
C ASP A 332 14.50 5.21 -20.71
N SER A 333 13.19 5.23 -20.47
CA SER A 333 12.49 6.38 -19.92
C SER A 333 13.00 6.78 -18.53
N MET A 334 13.36 5.81 -17.68
CA MET A 334 13.94 6.09 -16.35
C MET A 334 15.32 6.74 -16.48
N LEU A 335 16.17 6.24 -17.38
CA LEU A 335 17.50 6.82 -17.61
C LEU A 335 17.43 8.22 -18.25
N GLU A 336 16.51 8.43 -19.19
CA GLU A 336 16.29 9.74 -19.81
C GLU A 336 15.80 10.76 -18.77
N SER A 337 14.82 10.39 -17.95
CA SER A 337 14.33 11.23 -16.85
C SER A 337 15.44 11.60 -15.86
N ALA A 338 16.31 10.65 -15.51
CA ALA A 338 17.46 10.93 -14.65
C ALA A 338 18.46 11.91 -15.28
N GLY A 339 18.70 11.79 -16.59
CA GLY A 339 19.55 12.71 -17.35
C GLY A 339 18.99 14.13 -17.40
N GLU A 340 17.69 14.28 -17.62
CA GLU A 340 17.02 15.57 -17.61
C GLU A 340 17.08 16.26 -16.24
N GLU A 341 16.87 15.50 -15.16
CA GLU A 341 16.94 16.01 -13.79
C GLU A 341 18.36 16.41 -13.38
N LEU A 342 19.36 15.60 -13.72
CA LEU A 342 20.76 15.96 -13.47
C LEU A 342 21.12 17.26 -14.16
N LYS A 343 20.74 17.39 -15.43
CA LYS A 343 20.98 18.62 -16.19
C LYS A 343 20.27 19.82 -15.55
N GLN A 344 19.02 19.67 -15.13
CA GLN A 344 18.28 20.75 -14.47
C GLN A 344 19.01 21.24 -13.22
N TYR A 345 19.48 20.32 -12.37
CA TYR A 345 20.25 20.70 -11.19
C TYR A 345 21.59 21.35 -11.52
N GLU A 346 22.36 20.81 -12.46
CA GLU A 346 23.62 21.41 -12.89
C GLU A 346 23.41 22.85 -13.37
N ASP A 347 22.33 23.08 -14.13
CA ASP A 347 21.91 24.41 -14.56
C ASP A 347 21.53 25.32 -13.36
N LYS A 348 20.90 24.77 -12.30
CA LYS A 348 20.55 25.52 -11.08
C LYS A 348 21.75 25.79 -10.16
N LEU A 349 22.70 24.87 -10.05
CA LEU A 349 23.93 25.05 -9.26
C LEU A 349 24.76 26.25 -9.75
N GLY A 350 24.69 26.57 -11.03
CA GLY A 350 25.34 27.76 -11.60
C GLY A 350 24.77 29.10 -11.10
N GLN A 351 23.61 29.10 -10.44
CA GLN A 351 22.93 30.31 -9.99
C GLN A 351 23.35 30.70 -8.57
N LYS A 352 23.96 31.90 -8.44
CA LYS A 352 24.54 32.38 -7.18
C LYS A 352 23.52 32.51 -6.03
N ASN A 353 22.30 32.96 -6.34
CA ASN A 353 21.21 33.08 -5.36
C ASN A 353 20.79 31.71 -4.81
N ILE A 354 20.68 30.69 -5.66
CA ILE A 354 20.37 29.31 -5.24
C ILE A 354 21.44 28.78 -4.29
N MET A 355 22.72 28.89 -4.66
CA MET A 355 23.81 28.42 -3.80
C MET A 355 23.86 29.16 -2.45
N THR A 356 23.56 30.46 -2.44
CA THR A 356 23.46 31.24 -1.21
C THR A 356 22.30 30.74 -0.33
N ALA A 357 21.15 30.46 -0.93
CA ALA A 357 19.98 29.94 -0.23
C ALA A 357 20.26 28.55 0.37
N ILE A 358 20.91 27.67 -0.39
CA ILE A 358 21.30 26.32 0.05
C ILE A 358 22.27 26.36 1.22
N GLU A 359 23.29 27.21 1.17
CA GLU A 359 24.24 27.36 2.28
C GLU A 359 23.55 27.85 3.55
N HIS A 360 22.57 28.75 3.43
CA HIS A 360 21.75 29.17 4.56
C HIS A 360 20.88 28.02 5.09
N LEU A 361 20.28 27.19 4.22
CA LEU A 361 19.53 26.00 4.65
C LEU A 361 20.41 24.99 5.39
N LYS A 362 21.67 24.81 4.98
CA LYS A 362 22.63 23.95 5.70
C LYS A 362 22.88 24.46 7.11
N GLN A 363 23.12 25.75 7.28
CA GLN A 363 23.30 26.38 8.59
C GLN A 363 22.05 26.23 9.47
N ILE A 364 20.85 26.38 8.90
CA ILE A 364 19.59 26.17 9.62
C ILE A 364 19.43 24.70 10.06
N ALA A 365 19.74 23.76 9.17
CA ALA A 365 19.68 22.33 9.45
C ALA A 365 20.67 21.90 10.54
N GLU A 366 21.89 22.42 10.52
CA GLU A 366 22.90 22.21 11.57
C GLU A 366 22.44 22.73 12.93
N ASN A 367 21.70 23.84 12.95
CA ASN A 367 21.12 24.42 14.15
C ASN A 367 19.78 23.77 14.57
N GLN A 368 19.32 22.73 13.87
CA GLN A 368 18.03 22.04 14.09
C GLN A 368 16.82 22.99 14.07
N ALA A 369 16.91 24.12 13.37
CA ALA A 369 15.81 25.05 13.22
C ALA A 369 14.85 24.61 12.11
N ILE A 370 13.56 24.89 12.28
CA ILE A 370 12.53 24.63 11.27
C ILE A 370 12.28 25.92 10.49
N ILE A 371 12.33 25.84 9.16
CA ILE A 371 12.03 26.97 8.28
C ILE A 371 11.04 26.56 7.18
N SER A 372 10.19 27.49 6.78
CA SER A 372 9.36 27.36 5.58
C SER A 372 10.24 27.54 4.34
N LEU A 373 10.35 26.51 3.51
CA LEU A 373 11.09 26.60 2.24
C LEU A 373 10.52 27.67 1.31
N GLN A 374 9.22 27.95 1.39
CA GLN A 374 8.58 29.00 0.58
C GLN A 374 9.03 30.40 1.00
N GLU A 375 9.09 30.67 2.30
CA GLU A 375 9.58 31.95 2.83
C GLU A 375 11.06 32.11 2.50
N HIS A 376 11.85 31.04 2.68
CA HIS A 376 13.27 31.05 2.36
C HIS A 376 13.55 31.25 0.86
N ALA A 377 12.73 30.64 -0.01
CA ALA A 377 12.82 30.86 -1.45
C ALA A 377 12.56 32.34 -1.82
N LEU A 378 11.54 32.95 -1.19
CA LEU A 378 11.22 34.37 -1.38
C LEU A 378 12.34 35.28 -0.87
N GLU A 379 12.91 35.01 0.31
CA GLU A 379 14.02 35.79 0.89
C GLU A 379 15.26 35.83 -0.01
N HIS A 380 15.55 34.72 -0.70
CA HIS A 380 16.70 34.61 -1.59
C HIS A 380 16.38 34.92 -3.05
N ASN A 381 15.14 35.31 -3.37
CA ASN A 381 14.65 35.54 -4.73
C ASN A 381 14.96 34.33 -5.65
N VAL A 382 14.54 33.15 -5.21
CA VAL A 382 14.66 31.87 -5.91
C VAL A 382 13.26 31.27 -6.09
N GLU A 383 13.00 30.63 -7.23
CA GLU A 383 11.77 29.86 -7.42
C GLU A 383 11.73 28.66 -6.47
N LEU A 384 10.60 28.44 -5.79
CA LEU A 384 10.46 27.38 -4.79
C LEU A 384 10.85 25.99 -5.34
N ASN A 385 10.44 25.68 -6.57
CA ASN A 385 10.75 24.40 -7.20
C ASN A 385 12.25 24.23 -7.47
N ASP A 386 12.95 25.31 -7.81
CA ASP A 386 14.39 25.29 -8.07
C ASP A 386 15.18 25.12 -6.75
N LEU A 387 14.80 25.86 -5.71
CA LEU A 387 15.38 25.70 -4.38
C LEU A 387 15.16 24.28 -3.87
N TRP A 388 13.94 23.76 -4.07
CA TRP A 388 13.58 22.41 -3.64
C TRP A 388 14.38 21.34 -4.36
N LEU A 389 14.52 21.44 -5.69
CA LEU A 389 15.34 20.51 -6.48
C LEU A 389 16.78 20.42 -5.94
N VAL A 390 17.43 21.57 -5.74
CA VAL A 390 18.83 21.62 -5.29
C VAL A 390 18.95 21.18 -3.83
N TRP A 391 18.03 21.60 -2.96
CA TRP A 391 18.05 21.22 -1.54
C TRP A 391 17.86 19.72 -1.35
N ARG A 392 16.91 19.12 -2.06
CA ARG A 392 16.67 17.68 -2.05
C ARG A 392 17.93 16.91 -2.44
N TRP A 393 18.64 17.37 -3.46
CA TRP A 393 19.89 16.74 -3.87
C TRP A 393 20.96 16.85 -2.78
N GLU A 394 21.13 18.01 -2.15
CA GLU A 394 22.08 18.16 -1.05
C GLU A 394 21.78 17.21 0.12
N LEU A 395 20.50 16.96 0.43
CA LEU A 395 20.11 15.99 1.47
C LEU A 395 20.52 14.55 1.13
N CYS A 396 20.53 14.17 -0.15
CA CYS A 396 20.88 12.82 -0.61
C CYS A 396 22.26 12.74 -1.26
N LYS A 397 23.09 13.78 -1.11
CA LYS A 397 24.39 13.87 -1.78
C LYS A 397 25.26 12.65 -1.47
N HIS A 398 25.28 12.21 -0.23
CA HIS A 398 26.06 11.04 0.19
C HIS A 398 25.58 9.73 -0.43
N ASP A 399 24.28 9.56 -0.64
CA ASP A 399 23.74 8.37 -1.31
C ASP A 399 24.14 8.35 -2.79
N LEU A 400 24.03 9.51 -3.46
CA LEU A 400 24.40 9.63 -4.87
C LEU A 400 25.91 9.51 -5.07
N GLU A 401 26.73 10.05 -4.15
CA GLU A 401 28.18 9.82 -4.12
C GLU A 401 28.52 8.35 -3.91
N TYR A 402 27.77 7.62 -3.08
CA TYR A 402 27.93 6.18 -2.91
C TYR A 402 27.64 5.42 -4.20
N TYR A 403 26.51 5.70 -4.87
CA TYR A 403 26.15 5.06 -6.14
C TYR A 403 26.98 5.53 -7.33
N ALA A 404 27.66 6.67 -7.24
CA ALA A 404 28.59 7.15 -8.27
C ALA A 404 29.92 6.38 -8.30
N LYS A 405 30.27 5.66 -7.22
CA LYS A 405 31.50 4.87 -7.14
C LYS A 405 31.46 3.68 -8.10
N PHE A 406 32.42 3.62 -9.01
CA PHE A 406 32.46 2.57 -10.03
C PHE A 406 32.57 1.16 -9.43
N GLU A 407 33.28 0.99 -8.32
CA GLU A 407 33.40 -0.28 -7.62
C GLU A 407 32.06 -0.75 -7.02
N ILE A 408 31.24 0.18 -6.53
CA ILE A 408 29.89 -0.10 -6.02
C ILE A 408 28.97 -0.49 -7.17
N GLN A 409 28.96 0.32 -8.23
CA GLN A 409 28.22 0.05 -9.47
C GLN A 409 28.57 -1.34 -10.03
N LYS A 410 29.86 -1.65 -10.12
CA LYS A 410 30.33 -2.93 -10.64
C LYS A 410 29.91 -4.08 -9.73
N ALA A 411 30.08 -3.95 -8.41
CA ALA A 411 29.69 -5.00 -7.46
C ALA A 411 28.18 -5.29 -7.53
N MET A 412 27.34 -4.25 -7.58
CA MET A 412 25.90 -4.38 -7.72
C MET A 412 25.49 -4.97 -9.07
N TYR A 413 26.15 -4.57 -10.16
CA TYR A 413 25.92 -5.12 -11.50
C TYR A 413 26.27 -6.60 -11.59
N ASP A 414 27.42 -7.00 -11.03
CA ASP A 414 27.89 -8.38 -11.00
C ASP A 414 26.95 -9.26 -10.16
N GLU A 415 26.49 -8.75 -9.01
CA GLU A 415 25.50 -9.42 -8.15
C GLU A 415 24.12 -9.55 -8.81
N ALA A 416 23.75 -8.59 -9.66
CA ALA A 416 22.47 -8.55 -10.37
C ALA A 416 22.42 -9.41 -11.64
N GLN A 417 23.52 -10.04 -12.05
CA GLN A 417 23.58 -10.79 -13.30
C GLN A 417 22.51 -11.89 -13.34
N ASN A 418 21.75 -11.93 -14.44
CA ASN A 418 20.63 -12.84 -14.66
C ASN A 418 19.46 -12.73 -13.65
N ARG A 419 19.42 -11.65 -12.86
CA ARG A 419 18.34 -11.39 -11.89
C ARG A 419 17.53 -10.18 -12.32
N ARG A 420 16.30 -10.11 -11.81
CA ARG A 420 15.47 -8.91 -11.90
C ARG A 420 15.76 -8.03 -10.69
N ILE A 421 15.84 -6.74 -10.91
CA ILE A 421 16.08 -5.73 -9.87
C ILE A 421 14.86 -4.85 -9.76
N GLN A 422 14.24 -4.83 -8.59
CA GLN A 422 13.22 -3.84 -8.27
C GLN A 422 13.90 -2.51 -7.96
N VAL A 423 13.52 -1.46 -8.69
CA VAL A 423 14.05 -0.11 -8.51
C VAL A 423 13.15 0.63 -7.53
N GLY A 424 13.57 0.75 -6.26
CA GLY A 424 12.72 1.23 -5.16
C GLY A 424 11.80 0.13 -4.60
N SER A 425 11.18 0.40 -3.45
CA SER A 425 10.34 -0.58 -2.73
C SER A 425 9.06 -0.97 -3.48
N ASP A 426 8.54 -0.04 -4.29
CA ASP A 426 7.29 -0.20 -5.05
C ASP A 426 7.48 -0.02 -6.57
N GLY A 427 8.73 0.15 -7.04
CA GLY A 427 9.00 0.40 -8.45
C GLY A 427 9.05 -0.86 -9.33
N PRO A 428 9.33 -0.67 -10.63
CA PRO A 428 9.35 -1.77 -11.60
C PRO A 428 10.55 -2.69 -11.41
N PHE A 429 10.41 -3.92 -11.94
CA PHE A 429 11.52 -4.84 -12.10
C PHE A 429 12.24 -4.55 -13.41
N VAL A 430 13.57 -4.45 -13.35
CA VAL A 430 14.43 -4.18 -14.49
C VAL A 430 15.65 -5.10 -14.48
N ARG A 431 16.46 -5.07 -15.55
CA ARG A 431 17.83 -5.62 -15.53
C ARG A 431 18.80 -4.49 -15.74
N PHE A 432 19.87 -4.46 -14.95
CA PHE A 432 20.97 -3.56 -15.25
C PHE A 432 21.61 -3.96 -16.58
N ARG A 433 21.86 -2.98 -17.46
CA ARG A 433 22.52 -3.23 -18.76
C ARG A 433 24.01 -2.91 -18.67
N SER A 434 24.37 -1.97 -17.81
CA SER A 434 25.73 -1.63 -17.47
C SER A 434 25.86 -1.28 -15.98
N PRO A 435 27.08 -1.34 -15.39
CA PRO A 435 27.34 -0.79 -14.07
C PRO A 435 26.92 0.69 -13.93
N GLN A 436 27.15 1.49 -14.98
CA GLN A 436 26.88 2.93 -14.96
C GLN A 436 25.41 3.26 -14.78
N ASP A 437 24.51 2.38 -15.22
CA ASP A 437 23.06 2.60 -15.12
C ASP A 437 22.59 2.70 -13.66
N ILE A 438 23.31 2.10 -12.71
CA ILE A 438 22.93 2.11 -11.28
C ILE A 438 22.91 3.54 -10.73
N TYR A 439 23.88 4.37 -11.12
CA TYR A 439 23.93 5.76 -10.70
C TYR A 439 22.73 6.54 -11.26
N TRP A 440 22.43 6.35 -12.55
CA TRP A 440 21.29 6.99 -13.20
C TRP A 440 19.96 6.56 -12.60
N LEU A 441 19.79 5.26 -12.31
CA LEU A 441 18.59 4.78 -11.64
C LEU A 441 18.49 5.30 -10.19
N ALA A 442 19.62 5.55 -9.52
CA ALA A 442 19.62 6.17 -8.20
C ALA A 442 19.18 7.64 -8.27
N ILE A 443 19.58 8.39 -9.31
CA ILE A 443 19.06 9.74 -9.58
C ILE A 443 17.56 9.69 -9.87
N PHE A 444 17.12 8.78 -10.75
CA PHE A 444 15.70 8.61 -11.06
C PHE A 444 14.87 8.37 -9.78
N LEU A 445 15.31 7.42 -8.95
CA LEU A 445 14.68 7.14 -7.67
C LEU A 445 14.71 8.38 -6.77
N HIS A 446 15.87 9.03 -6.68
CA HIS A 446 16.02 10.21 -5.85
C HIS A 446 14.96 11.25 -6.16
N SER A 447 14.54 11.43 -7.41
CA SER A 447 13.56 12.45 -7.80
C SER A 447 12.10 12.00 -7.72
N HIS A 448 11.85 10.70 -7.71
CA HIS A 448 10.50 10.12 -7.68
C HIS A 448 10.09 9.58 -6.30
N LEU A 449 11.05 9.37 -5.39
CA LEU A 449 10.80 8.93 -4.03
C LEU A 449 10.36 10.10 -3.11
N GLY A 450 9.96 9.81 -1.87
CA GLY A 450 9.73 10.85 -0.86
C GLY A 450 11.04 11.53 -0.41
N VAL A 451 10.94 12.70 0.26
CA VAL A 451 12.10 13.47 0.79
C VAL A 451 12.98 12.66 1.74
N ASN A 452 12.42 11.65 2.40
CA ASN A 452 13.07 10.82 3.41
C ASN A 452 13.36 9.40 2.93
N GLU A 453 13.28 9.15 1.63
CA GLU A 453 13.50 7.83 1.06
C GLU A 453 14.83 7.79 0.32
N HIS A 454 15.66 6.82 0.67
CA HIS A 454 16.94 6.57 0.03
C HIS A 454 16.75 5.70 -1.22
N PRO A 455 17.51 5.94 -2.31
CA PRO A 455 17.50 5.02 -3.45
C PRO A 455 17.89 3.61 -2.99
N ALA A 456 17.03 2.64 -3.28
CA ALA A 456 17.22 1.24 -2.91
C ALA A 456 16.94 0.33 -4.09
N PHE A 457 17.72 -0.74 -4.20
CA PHE A 457 17.61 -1.73 -5.27
C PHE A 457 17.43 -3.11 -4.67
N TYR A 458 16.34 -3.79 -5.02
CA TYR A 458 16.00 -5.09 -4.46
C TYR A 458 16.16 -6.15 -5.54
N ARG A 459 17.14 -7.04 -5.37
CA ARG A 459 17.33 -8.16 -6.30
C ARG A 459 16.29 -9.26 -6.08
N SER A 460 15.86 -9.90 -7.15
CA SER A 460 15.12 -11.15 -7.07
C SER A 460 16.02 -12.28 -6.56
N VAL A 461 15.45 -13.15 -5.72
CA VAL A 461 16.13 -14.41 -5.36
C VAL A 461 16.22 -15.36 -6.55
N ALA A 462 15.28 -15.23 -7.50
CA ALA A 462 15.24 -15.99 -8.75
C ALA A 462 16.27 -15.48 -9.77
N ASN A 463 16.92 -16.44 -10.42
CA ASN A 463 17.70 -16.28 -11.64
C ASN A 463 16.82 -16.60 -12.85
N TYR A 464 17.04 -15.90 -13.95
CA TYR A 464 16.25 -15.99 -15.16
C TYR A 464 17.14 -16.14 -16.39
N ASP A 465 16.60 -16.71 -17.47
CA ASP A 465 17.33 -16.80 -18.74
C ASP A 465 17.61 -15.42 -19.36
N ALA A 466 18.48 -15.37 -20.37
CA ALA A 466 18.85 -14.11 -21.03
C ALA A 466 17.65 -13.36 -21.63
N GLN A 467 16.53 -14.05 -21.88
CA GLN A 467 15.30 -13.49 -22.45
C GLN A 467 14.21 -13.23 -21.40
N ASP A 468 14.50 -13.49 -20.13
CA ASP A 468 13.62 -13.27 -18.99
C ASP A 468 12.29 -14.05 -19.04
N ARG A 469 12.28 -15.16 -19.79
CA ARG A 469 11.09 -15.99 -20.06
C ARG A 469 10.90 -17.08 -19.01
N PHE A 470 12.00 -17.62 -18.50
CA PHE A 470 11.98 -18.75 -17.59
C PHE A 470 12.91 -18.51 -16.41
N MET A 471 12.42 -18.81 -15.20
CA MET A 471 13.25 -18.91 -14.01
C MET A 471 14.16 -20.14 -14.18
N ILE A 472 15.48 -19.93 -14.08
CA ILE A 472 16.49 -20.99 -14.21
C ILE A 472 16.74 -21.64 -12.85
N ASP A 473 16.88 -20.83 -11.80
CA ASP A 473 17.17 -21.29 -10.43
C ASP A 473 16.85 -20.17 -9.44
N TYR A 474 17.10 -20.37 -8.14
CA TYR A 474 16.92 -19.33 -7.11
C TYR A 474 17.87 -19.51 -5.92
N ASP A 475 18.21 -18.39 -5.27
CA ASP A 475 18.90 -18.41 -3.99
C ASP A 475 17.92 -18.73 -2.85
N ILE A 476 18.41 -19.40 -1.82
CA ILE A 476 17.70 -19.49 -0.54
C ILE A 476 18.20 -18.36 0.35
N VAL A 477 17.28 -17.48 0.78
CA VAL A 477 17.59 -16.37 1.68
C VAL A 477 16.98 -16.65 3.04
N LEU A 478 17.82 -16.77 4.06
CA LEU A 478 17.42 -16.86 5.45
C LEU A 478 17.60 -15.49 6.10
N GLU A 479 16.51 -14.86 6.51
CA GLU A 479 16.51 -13.55 7.16
C GLU A 479 16.11 -13.67 8.63
N THR A 480 16.85 -12.98 9.50
CA THR A 480 16.54 -12.94 10.93
C THR A 480 15.89 -11.61 11.32
N ASP A 481 14.60 -11.65 11.64
CA ASP A 481 13.87 -10.48 12.14
C ASP A 481 14.09 -10.30 13.66
N GLY A 482 14.91 -9.32 14.02
CA GLY A 482 15.14 -8.92 15.41
C GLY A 482 13.99 -8.14 16.06
N ARG A 483 12.88 -7.91 15.34
CA ARG A 483 11.77 -7.00 15.69
C ARG A 483 12.26 -5.58 15.99
N GLY A 484 13.18 -5.08 15.18
CA GLY A 484 13.82 -3.78 15.40
C GLY A 484 15.04 -3.80 16.33
N ASN A 485 15.40 -4.94 16.94
CA ASN A 485 16.60 -5.05 17.76
C ASN A 485 17.74 -5.72 16.99
N HIS A 486 18.76 -4.94 16.63
CA HIS A 486 19.93 -5.41 15.88
C HIS A 486 20.69 -6.53 16.60
N GLN A 487 20.95 -6.39 17.90
CA GLN A 487 21.67 -7.40 18.70
C GLN A 487 20.95 -8.76 18.66
N LYS A 488 19.61 -8.73 18.74
CA LYS A 488 18.80 -9.94 18.64
C LYS A 488 18.85 -10.57 17.25
N SER A 489 18.89 -9.75 16.19
CA SER A 489 19.06 -10.26 14.82
C SER A 489 20.42 -10.93 14.64
N VAL A 490 21.48 -10.38 15.25
CA VAL A 490 22.84 -10.96 15.29
C VAL A 490 22.83 -12.32 16.02
N GLU A 491 22.29 -12.39 17.24
CA GLU A 491 22.22 -13.63 18.02
C GLU A 491 21.48 -14.76 17.28
N LEU A 492 20.37 -14.41 16.62
CA LEU A 492 19.63 -15.35 15.77
C LEU A 492 20.46 -15.78 14.57
N MET A 493 21.15 -14.84 13.91
CA MET A 493 21.97 -15.13 12.73
C MET A 493 23.18 -15.99 13.08
N GLU A 494 23.82 -15.80 14.24
CA GLU A 494 24.90 -16.66 14.72
C GLU A 494 24.47 -18.13 14.81
N THR A 495 23.22 -18.37 15.21
CA THR A 495 22.66 -19.73 15.25
C THR A 495 22.48 -20.30 13.84
N VAL A 496 21.92 -19.50 12.92
CA VAL A 496 21.78 -19.89 11.50
C VAL A 496 23.15 -20.22 10.89
N VAL A 497 24.16 -19.38 11.13
CA VAL A 497 25.53 -19.56 10.66
C VAL A 497 26.14 -20.87 11.14
N LYS A 498 26.04 -21.19 12.45
CA LYS A 498 26.55 -22.44 13.01
C LYS A 498 25.89 -23.66 12.36
N VAL A 499 24.56 -23.64 12.19
CA VAL A 499 23.82 -24.73 11.54
C VAL A 499 24.26 -24.91 10.09
N LEU A 500 24.39 -23.84 9.31
CA LEU A 500 24.84 -23.92 7.93
C LEU A 500 26.30 -24.44 7.83
N GLN A 501 27.17 -24.02 8.73
CA GLN A 501 28.56 -24.50 8.81
C GLN A 501 28.66 -25.99 9.16
N GLU A 502 27.88 -26.47 10.14
CA GLU A 502 27.81 -27.88 10.51
C GLU A 502 27.27 -28.76 9.37
N LEU A 503 26.41 -28.19 8.52
CA LEU A 503 25.89 -28.84 7.32
C LEU A 503 26.85 -28.82 6.13
N GLY A 504 27.97 -28.10 6.22
CA GLY A 504 28.87 -27.88 5.09
C GLY A 504 28.23 -27.09 3.94
N VAL A 505 27.17 -26.31 4.21
CA VAL A 505 26.51 -25.45 3.23
C VAL A 505 27.34 -24.19 3.04
N THR A 506 27.63 -23.83 1.79
CA THR A 506 28.27 -22.54 1.46
C THR A 506 27.20 -21.46 1.40
N PHE A 507 27.45 -20.31 2.06
CA PHE A 507 26.53 -19.18 2.08
C PHE A 507 27.29 -17.85 2.22
N ASP A 508 26.65 -16.77 1.79
CA ASP A 508 27.10 -15.40 2.02
C ASP A 508 26.32 -14.77 3.18
N LEU A 509 26.99 -13.98 4.01
CA LEU A 509 26.33 -13.13 4.99
C LEU A 509 26.19 -11.71 4.46
N ARG A 510 24.99 -11.16 4.61
CA ARG A 510 24.64 -9.84 4.10
C ARG A 510 23.94 -9.02 5.18
N PHE A 511 24.31 -7.74 5.22
CA PHE A 511 23.58 -6.74 5.98
C PHE A 511 22.63 -6.00 5.05
N THR A 512 21.35 -5.92 5.41
CA THR A 512 20.30 -5.36 4.54
C THR A 512 20.18 -3.84 4.64
N GLY A 513 21.06 -3.18 5.39
CA GLY A 513 20.97 -1.74 5.69
C GLY A 513 20.01 -1.39 6.83
N GLY A 514 19.09 -2.31 7.17
CA GLY A 514 18.20 -2.19 8.32
C GLY A 514 18.75 -2.86 9.59
N VAL A 515 17.87 -3.39 10.44
CA VAL A 515 18.26 -4.14 11.65
C VAL A 515 18.52 -5.63 11.39
N ASN A 516 18.30 -6.10 10.16
CA ASN A 516 18.27 -7.52 9.82
C ASN A 516 19.53 -7.98 9.07
N LEU A 517 19.98 -9.19 9.39
CA LEU A 517 20.98 -9.93 8.64
C LEU A 517 20.33 -10.97 7.73
N GLN A 518 21.00 -11.28 6.62
CA GLN A 518 20.62 -12.35 5.72
C GLN A 518 21.78 -13.34 5.53
N ALA A 519 21.48 -14.64 5.57
CA ALA A 519 22.34 -15.69 5.04
C ALA A 519 21.79 -16.13 3.69
N VAL A 520 22.57 -15.96 2.63
CA VAL A 520 22.19 -16.27 1.25
C VAL A 520 22.93 -17.52 0.80
N ILE A 521 22.18 -18.59 0.53
CA ILE A 521 22.72 -19.82 -0.06
C ILE A 521 22.55 -19.66 -1.57
N PRO A 522 23.65 -19.47 -2.34
CA PRO A 522 23.56 -19.27 -3.77
C PRO A 522 23.06 -20.54 -4.46
N SER A 523 22.32 -20.35 -5.53
CA SER A 523 21.87 -21.44 -6.40
C SER A 523 23.06 -22.29 -6.92
N LEU A 524 22.91 -23.62 -6.92
CA LEU A 524 24.01 -24.59 -7.12
C LEU A 524 24.69 -24.47 -8.48
N THR A 525 24.03 -23.90 -9.48
CA THR A 525 24.57 -23.71 -10.84
C THR A 525 25.79 -22.78 -10.90
N HIS A 526 26.09 -22.00 -9.85
CA HIS A 526 27.25 -21.08 -9.82
C HIS A 526 28.56 -21.70 -9.30
N THR A 527 28.58 -22.95 -8.87
CA THR A 527 29.75 -23.58 -8.21
C THR A 527 30.73 -24.29 -9.14
N GLU A 528 30.79 -23.96 -10.43
CA GLU A 528 31.73 -24.57 -11.39
C GLU A 528 33.23 -24.26 -11.13
N LYS A 529 33.58 -23.42 -10.14
CA LYS A 529 34.98 -23.12 -9.78
C LYS A 529 35.58 -23.99 -8.67
N SER A 530 34.82 -24.89 -8.04
CA SER A 530 35.40 -25.93 -7.19
C SER A 530 35.76 -27.16 -8.04
N PRO A 531 36.93 -27.81 -7.82
CA PRO A 531 37.31 -28.99 -8.58
C PRO A 531 36.24 -30.07 -8.40
N ARG A 532 35.52 -30.39 -9.48
CA ARG A 532 34.54 -31.48 -9.48
C ARG A 532 35.27 -32.78 -9.10
N PRO A 533 34.78 -33.59 -8.14
CA PRO A 533 35.17 -34.98 -8.07
C PRO A 533 34.84 -35.64 -9.43
N PRO A 534 35.61 -36.66 -9.86
CA PRO A 534 35.56 -37.16 -11.23
C PRO A 534 34.12 -37.52 -11.63
N LEU A 535 33.65 -36.84 -12.69
CA LEU A 535 32.34 -37.04 -13.30
C LEU A 535 32.16 -38.50 -13.71
N ILE A 536 31.22 -39.18 -13.06
CA ILE A 536 30.52 -40.33 -13.65
C ILE A 536 29.60 -39.75 -14.72
N GLN A 537 29.78 -40.19 -15.97
CA GLN A 537 29.04 -39.69 -17.12
C GLN A 537 27.55 -40.06 -17.03
N GLY A 538 26.67 -39.04 -17.14
CA GLY A 538 25.26 -39.20 -17.49
C GLY A 538 24.28 -39.12 -16.32
N GLY A 539 23.80 -37.91 -16.02
CA GLY A 539 22.63 -37.70 -15.17
C GLY A 539 22.16 -36.25 -15.30
N GLU A 540 20.89 -36.07 -15.63
CA GLU A 540 20.20 -34.78 -15.50
C GLU A 540 20.37 -34.28 -14.05
N ALA A 541 20.58 -32.98 -13.86
CA ALA A 541 20.67 -32.41 -12.53
C ALA A 541 19.35 -32.68 -11.79
N ASP A 542 19.47 -33.34 -10.64
CA ASP A 542 18.39 -34.03 -9.95
C ASP A 542 17.61 -33.05 -9.05
N ASP A 543 16.44 -32.59 -9.51
CA ASP A 543 15.47 -31.80 -8.72
C ASP A 543 15.17 -32.47 -7.36
N GLU A 544 15.31 -33.80 -7.28
CA GLU A 544 15.14 -34.58 -6.05
C GLU A 544 16.24 -34.25 -5.02
N GLN A 545 17.49 -34.04 -5.44
CA GLN A 545 18.59 -33.69 -4.53
C GLN A 545 18.45 -32.29 -3.93
N GLN A 546 17.98 -31.32 -4.72
CA GLN A 546 17.66 -29.99 -4.20
C GLN A 546 16.49 -30.05 -3.21
N SER A 547 15.43 -30.80 -3.53
CA SER A 547 14.29 -30.98 -2.63
C SER A 547 14.71 -31.65 -1.31
N VAL A 548 15.57 -32.67 -1.36
CA VAL A 548 16.09 -33.37 -0.18
C VAL A 548 16.97 -32.45 0.67
N LEU A 549 17.83 -31.63 0.05
CA LEU A 549 18.67 -30.68 0.77
C LEU A 549 17.83 -29.60 1.46
N VAL A 550 16.83 -29.04 0.76
CA VAL A 550 15.92 -28.02 1.30
C VAL A 550 15.14 -28.58 2.50
N GLU A 551 14.59 -29.79 2.40
CA GLU A 551 13.85 -30.39 3.50
C GLU A 551 14.77 -30.75 4.68
N SER A 552 15.99 -31.24 4.43
CA SER A 552 17.01 -31.48 5.47
C SER A 552 17.41 -30.21 6.22
N ILE A 553 17.63 -29.09 5.50
CA ILE A 553 17.90 -27.77 6.10
C ILE A 553 16.71 -27.34 6.96
N ARG A 554 15.48 -27.47 6.43
CA ARG A 554 14.25 -27.10 7.11
C ARG A 554 14.02 -27.90 8.39
N GLU A 555 14.21 -29.21 8.35
CA GLU A 555 14.04 -30.09 9.51
C GLU A 555 15.05 -29.78 10.61
N ARG A 556 16.33 -29.54 10.25
CA ARG A 556 17.38 -29.18 11.21
C ARG A 556 17.16 -27.79 11.81
N LEU A 557 16.82 -26.78 11.00
CA LEU A 557 16.43 -25.46 11.51
C LEU A 557 15.23 -25.55 12.45
N ALA A 558 14.21 -26.33 12.10
CA ALA A 558 13.06 -26.55 12.97
C ALA A 558 13.43 -27.29 14.27
N ALA A 559 14.39 -28.22 14.24
CA ALA A 559 14.91 -28.87 15.44
C ALA A 559 15.66 -27.88 16.33
N THR A 560 16.61 -27.12 15.80
CA THR A 560 17.37 -26.09 16.53
C THR A 560 16.46 -24.99 17.08
N MET A 561 15.46 -24.54 16.32
CA MET A 561 14.48 -23.55 16.80
C MET A 561 13.62 -24.10 17.94
N ARG A 562 13.23 -25.39 17.89
CA ARG A 562 12.52 -26.05 18.99
C ARG A 562 13.39 -26.14 20.25
N GLU A 563 14.67 -26.45 20.10
CA GLU A 563 15.62 -26.44 21.22
C GLU A 563 15.80 -25.04 21.82
N LEU A 564 15.92 -24.00 20.99
CA LEU A 564 16.00 -22.61 21.44
C LEU A 564 14.72 -22.11 22.12
N GLU A 565 13.53 -22.51 21.64
CA GLU A 565 12.27 -22.22 22.32
C GLU A 565 12.16 -22.96 23.66
N LEU A 566 12.67 -24.20 23.73
CA LEU A 566 12.77 -24.96 24.98
C LEU A 566 13.69 -24.23 25.97
N VAL A 567 14.85 -23.76 25.54
CA VAL A 567 15.82 -23.01 26.36
C VAL A 567 15.24 -21.69 26.88
N LYS A 568 14.43 -20.99 26.08
CA LYS A 568 13.71 -19.78 26.52
C LYS A 568 12.61 -20.04 27.56
N SER A 569 12.15 -21.29 27.69
CA SER A 569 11.12 -21.68 28.64
C SER A 569 11.66 -22.18 29.99
N LEU A 570 12.98 -22.39 30.11
CA LEU A 570 13.63 -22.88 31.32
C LEU A 570 13.87 -21.73 32.32
N LYS A 571 13.63 -22.00 33.62
CA LYS A 571 13.95 -21.04 34.68
C LYS A 571 15.46 -21.01 34.93
N HIS A 572 15.97 -19.90 35.47
CA HIS A 572 17.40 -19.64 35.69
C HIS A 572 18.12 -20.79 36.45
N ASP A 573 17.41 -21.47 37.35
CA ASP A 573 17.95 -22.57 38.15
C ASP A 573 18.07 -23.90 37.37
N GLU A 574 17.30 -24.06 36.27
CA GLU A 574 17.35 -25.23 35.38
C GLU A 574 18.48 -25.12 34.34
N LEU A 575 18.95 -23.89 34.07
CA LEU A 575 20.11 -23.63 33.22
C LEU A 575 21.41 -24.18 33.83
N ILE A 576 21.55 -24.16 35.16
CA ILE A 576 22.75 -24.63 35.87
C ILE A 576 22.91 -26.16 35.76
N LEU A 577 21.81 -26.91 35.70
CA LEU A 577 21.82 -28.37 35.53
C LEU A 577 22.16 -28.78 34.10
N LEU A 578 21.75 -28.00 33.09
CA LEU A 578 22.06 -28.29 31.68
C LEU A 578 23.55 -28.08 31.37
N THR A 579 24.18 -27.08 32.00
CA THR A 579 25.63 -26.81 31.87
C THR A 579 26.49 -27.95 32.43
N HIS A 580 25.96 -28.70 33.41
CA HIS A 580 26.65 -29.86 33.98
C HIS A 580 26.59 -31.09 33.07
N SER A 581 25.50 -31.32 32.35
CA SER A 581 25.38 -32.46 31.41
C SER A 581 26.08 -32.22 30.06
N LEU A 582 26.22 -30.98 29.60
CA LEU A 582 26.94 -30.67 28.36
C LEU A 582 28.47 -30.77 28.48
N ASN A 583 29.01 -30.63 29.71
CA ASN A 583 30.44 -30.81 29.98
C ASN A 583 30.90 -32.27 29.89
N GLU A 584 30.00 -33.25 30.03
CA GLU A 584 30.32 -34.67 29.84
C GLU A 584 30.43 -35.05 28.36
N PHE A 585 29.91 -34.24 27.43
CA PHE A 585 29.87 -34.58 25.99
C PHE A 585 31.02 -33.96 25.16
N THR A 586 31.65 -32.88 25.63
CA THR A 586 32.67 -32.14 24.84
C THR A 586 34.10 -32.26 25.37
N GLY A 587 34.31 -32.89 26.53
CA GLY A 587 35.64 -33.26 27.02
C GLY A 587 36.61 -32.09 27.26
N LYS A 588 36.14 -30.85 27.38
CA LYS A 588 36.99 -29.69 27.70
C LYS A 588 36.33 -28.81 28.77
N PRO A 589 37.05 -28.42 29.85
CA PRO A 589 36.51 -27.49 30.83
C PRO A 589 36.62 -26.06 30.29
N CYS A 590 35.46 -25.41 30.07
CA CYS A 590 35.40 -23.96 29.96
C CYS A 590 34.96 -23.38 31.31
N VAL A 591 35.79 -22.48 31.85
CA VAL A 591 35.53 -21.71 33.07
C VAL A 591 34.42 -20.69 32.77
N PRO A 592 33.42 -20.50 33.66
CA PRO A 592 32.40 -19.48 33.45
C PRO A 592 33.01 -18.08 33.62
N VAL A 593 32.86 -17.25 32.60
CA VAL A 593 32.98 -15.79 32.74
C VAL A 593 31.57 -15.27 33.02
N ALA A 594 31.40 -14.60 34.15
CA ALA A 594 30.16 -13.97 34.56
C ALA A 594 29.89 -12.70 33.73
N MET A 595 28.64 -12.58 33.25
CA MET A 595 27.88 -11.33 33.17
C MET A 595 26.47 -11.59 33.67
#